data_AF-A0A5B9FUC9-F1
#
_entry.id   AF-A0A5B9FUC9-F1
#
_cell.length_a   1.000
_cell.length_b   1.000
_cell.length_c   1.000
_cell.angle_alpha   90.00
_cell.angle_beta   90.00
_cell.angle_gamma   90.00
#
_symmetry.space_group_name_H-M   'P 1'
#
loop_
_entity.id
_entity.type
_entity.pdbx_description
1 polymer ?
#
loop_
_entity_poly.entity_id
_entity_poly.type
_entity_poly.pdbx_seq_one_letter_code
_entity_poly.pdbx_strand_id
1 'polypeptide(L)'
;MRLPEKKDLFLRELYRLKDEDNYRDVTKTITSAHLAFPSLLSVRRMIGQLKDNGLIELYKSKGFWRAKLTWEGIAFCESTSFAYPDHPVIVREERTRRRLK
;
A
#
# COMPACT_ATOMS: atom_id res chain seq x y z
N MET A 1 13.41 -9.19 -4.32
CA MET A 1 12.33 -9.48 -5.29
C MET A 1 11.81 -8.15 -5.83
N ARG A 2 11.78 -7.93 -7.15
CA ARG A 2 11.30 -6.66 -7.74
C ARG A 2 9.83 -6.84 -8.13
N LEU A 3 8.94 -6.04 -7.55
CA LEU A 3 7.53 -6.02 -7.97
C LEU A 3 7.39 -5.19 -9.25
N PRO A 4 6.46 -5.57 -10.14
CA PRO A 4 5.97 -4.67 -11.19
C PRO A 4 5.57 -3.31 -10.59
N GLU A 5 5.98 -2.22 -11.24
CA GLU A 5 5.84 -0.84 -10.77
C GLU A 5 4.45 -0.50 -10.21
N LYS A 6 3.37 -0.88 -10.91
CA LYS A 6 1.99 -0.62 -10.46
C LYS A 6 1.65 -1.27 -9.10
N LYS A 7 2.21 -2.44 -8.81
CA LYS A 7 2.04 -3.12 -7.52
C LYS A 7 2.80 -2.40 -6.42
N ASP A 8 4.03 -1.95 -6.71
CA ASP A 8 4.87 -1.21 -5.77
C ASP A 8 4.21 0.13 -5.40
N LEU A 9 3.76 0.90 -6.40
CA LEU A 9 3.04 2.16 -6.19
C LEU A 9 1.76 1.97 -5.38
N PHE A 10 0.99 0.91 -5.63
CA PHE A 10 -0.21 0.60 -4.84
C PHE A 10 0.12 0.30 -3.37
N LEU A 11 1.16 -0.52 -3.11
CA LEU A 11 1.58 -0.85 -1.75
C LEU A 11 2.12 0.37 -1.00
N ARG A 12 2.89 1.23 -1.68
CA ARG A 12 3.36 2.51 -1.12
C ARG A 12 2.20 3.42 -0.75
N GLU A 13 1.20 3.51 -1.61
CA GLU A 13 0.05 4.37 -1.33
C GLU A 13 -0.77 3.82 -0.16
N LEU A 14 -0.95 2.50 -0.04
CA LEU A 14 -1.49 1.89 1.18
C LEU A 14 -0.63 2.20 2.41
N TYR A 15 0.70 2.15 2.28
CA TYR A 15 1.63 2.43 3.38
C TYR A 15 1.60 3.90 3.81
N ARG A 16 1.46 4.82 2.85
CA ARG A 16 1.31 6.27 3.10
C ARG A 16 0.00 6.55 3.82
N LEU A 17 -1.06 5.87 3.42
CA LEU A 17 -2.40 6.00 3.99
C LEU A 17 -2.63 5.11 5.22
N LYS A 18 -1.59 4.46 5.79
CA LYS A 18 -1.78 3.63 6.98
C LYS A 18 -2.01 4.53 8.20
N ASP A 19 -3.28 4.64 8.60
CA ASP A 19 -3.61 4.90 9.99
C ASP A 19 -3.83 3.54 10.62
N GLU A 20 -3.30 3.35 11.83
CA GLU A 20 -3.26 2.05 12.52
C GLU A 20 -4.59 1.28 12.38
N ASP A 21 -4.48 0.04 11.89
CA ASP A 21 -5.55 -0.94 11.69
C ASP A 21 -6.70 -0.67 10.71
N ASN A 22 -6.64 0.39 9.91
CA ASN A 22 -7.76 0.69 8.99
C ASN A 22 -7.62 0.07 7.60
N TYR A 23 -8.61 -0.75 7.22
CA TYR A 23 -8.84 -1.20 5.86
C TYR A 23 -9.19 -0.03 4.93
N ARG A 24 -8.40 0.20 3.88
CA ARG A 24 -8.57 1.28 2.90
C ARG A 24 -9.26 0.81 1.64
N ASP A 25 -10.09 1.66 1.05
CA ASP A 25 -10.80 1.35 -0.19
C ASP A 25 -9.82 1.22 -1.36
N VAL A 26 -9.83 0.06 -2.03
CA VAL A 26 -8.90 -0.26 -3.12
C VAL A 26 -9.03 0.73 -4.28
N THR A 27 -10.25 1.12 -4.63
CA THR A 27 -10.50 2.06 -5.74
C THR A 27 -9.94 3.43 -5.39
N LYS A 28 -10.19 3.91 -4.16
CA LYS A 28 -9.63 5.20 -3.70
C LYS A 28 -8.10 5.18 -3.67
N THR A 29 -7.49 4.08 -3.22
CA THR A 29 -6.03 3.93 -3.22
C THR A 29 -5.47 3.94 -4.64
N ILE A 30 -6.10 3.25 -5.60
CA ILE A 30 -5.69 3.25 -7.02
C ILE A 30 -5.77 4.66 -7.62
N THR A 31 -6.86 5.38 -7.34
CA THR A 31 -7.04 6.76 -7.81
C THR A 31 -5.99 7.69 -7.21
N SER A 32 -5.72 7.58 -5.90
CA SER A 32 -4.72 8.41 -5.21
C SER A 32 -3.29 8.13 -5.71
N ALA A 33 -2.99 6.86 -6.03
CA ALA A 33 -1.73 6.45 -6.64
C ALA A 33 -1.64 6.77 -8.15
N HIS A 34 -2.65 7.44 -8.74
CA HIS A 34 -2.72 7.77 -10.16
C HIS A 34 -2.53 6.56 -11.10
N LEU A 35 -2.98 5.37 -10.66
CA LEU A 35 -2.76 4.14 -11.40
C LEU A 35 -3.84 3.91 -12.45
N ALA A 36 -3.43 3.88 -13.72
CA ALA A 36 -4.30 3.52 -14.83
C ALA A 36 -4.39 2.00 -14.99
N PHE A 37 -5.61 1.46 -14.98
CA PHE A 37 -5.91 0.07 -15.30
C PHE A 37 -6.85 -0.01 -16.50
N PRO A 38 -6.59 -0.92 -17.45
CA PRO A 38 -7.45 -1.08 -18.63
C PRO A 38 -8.79 -1.73 -18.30
N SER A 39 -8.92 -2.39 -17.14
CA SER A 39 -10.15 -3.05 -16.72
C SER A 39 -10.18 -3.35 -15.22
N LEU A 40 -11.40 -3.52 -14.68
CA LEU A 40 -11.61 -4.02 -13.31
C LEU A 40 -11.00 -5.43 -13.09
N LEU A 41 -10.93 -6.25 -14.14
CA LEU A 41 -10.30 -7.57 -14.07
C LEU A 41 -8.79 -7.45 -13.80
N SER A 42 -8.13 -6.45 -14.40
CA SER A 42 -6.71 -6.17 -14.18
C SER A 42 -6.44 -5.74 -12.75
N VAL A 43 -7.32 -4.90 -12.18
CA VAL A 43 -7.29 -4.53 -10.76
C VAL A 43 -7.43 -5.76 -9.88
N ARG A 44 -8.45 -6.59 -10.10
CA ARG A 44 -8.67 -7.84 -9.32
C ARG A 44 -7.47 -8.77 -9.39
N ARG A 45 -6.86 -8.94 -10.57
CA ARG A 45 -5.67 -9.78 -10.73
C ARG A 45 -4.48 -9.24 -9.94
N MET A 46 -4.22 -7.94 -10.04
CA MET A 46 -3.13 -7.30 -9.29
C MET A 46 -3.32 -7.48 -7.78
N ILE A 47 -4.53 -7.18 -7.30
CA ILE A 47 -4.90 -7.25 -5.89
C ILE A 47 -4.88 -8.68 -5.36
N GLY A 48 -5.36 -9.64 -6.16
CA GLY A 48 -5.25 -11.06 -5.87
C GLY A 48 -3.80 -11.50 -5.71
N GLN A 49 -2.93 -11.13 -6.64
CA GLN A 49 -1.49 -11.44 -6.55
C GLN A 49 -0.82 -10.84 -5.31
N LEU A 50 -1.20 -9.62 -4.90
CA LEU A 50 -0.66 -9.00 -3.69
C LEU A 50 -1.12 -9.72 -2.42
N LYS A 51 -2.37 -10.18 -2.39
CA LYS A 51 -2.91 -11.01 -1.31
C LYS A 51 -2.22 -12.38 -1.27
N ASP A 52 -2.08 -13.03 -2.41
CA ASP A 52 -1.49 -14.38 -2.50
C ASP A 52 0.01 -14.35 -2.16
N ASN A 53 0.68 -13.22 -2.39
CA ASN A 53 2.04 -12.96 -1.90
C ASN A 53 2.11 -12.59 -0.41
N GLY A 54 0.98 -12.55 0.31
CA GLY A 54 0.93 -12.22 1.73
C GLY A 54 1.27 -10.76 2.07
N LEU A 55 1.22 -9.84 1.10
CA LEU A 55 1.57 -8.42 1.32
C LEU A 55 0.37 -7.57 1.76
N ILE A 56 -0.85 -8.03 1.47
CA ILE A 56 -2.09 -7.37 1.87
C ILE A 56 -3.12 -8.38 2.35
N GLU A 57 -3.97 -7.91 3.25
CA GLU A 57 -5.25 -8.52 3.56
C GLU A 57 -6.35 -7.83 2.75
N LEU A 58 -7.37 -8.60 2.36
CA LEU A 58 -8.53 -8.08 1.64
C LEU A 58 -9.81 -8.34 2.40
N TYR A 59 -10.59 -7.29 2.54
CA TYR A 59 -11.92 -7.35 3.11
C TYR A 59 -12.93 -6.79 2.11
N LYS A 60 -13.98 -7.56 1.82
CA LYS A 60 -15.07 -7.12 0.94
C LYS A 60 -16.22 -6.63 1.81
N SER A 61 -16.58 -5.36 1.65
CA SER A 61 -17.69 -4.74 2.40
C SER A 61 -18.62 -3.99 1.47
N LYS A 62 -19.93 -4.29 1.55
CA LYS A 62 -20.99 -3.57 0.83
C LYS A 62 -20.70 -3.33 -0.67
N GLY A 63 -20.10 -4.31 -1.35
CA GLY A 63 -19.77 -4.23 -2.78
C GLY A 63 -18.38 -3.66 -3.11
N PHE A 64 -17.66 -3.10 -2.15
CA PHE A 64 -16.33 -2.52 -2.35
C PHE A 64 -15.23 -3.41 -1.76
N TRP A 65 -14.07 -3.40 -2.41
CA TRP A 65 -12.88 -4.08 -1.92
C TRP A 65 -12.09 -3.12 -1.06
N ARG A 66 -11.72 -3.57 0.14
CA ARG A 66 -10.81 -2.85 1.00
C ARG A 66 -9.55 -3.67 1.23
N ALA A 67 -8.41 -3.00 1.30
CA ALA A 67 -7.11 -3.59 1.52
C ALA A 67 -6.44 -2.99 2.75
N LYS A 68 -5.68 -3.81 3.45
CA LYS A 68 -4.80 -3.43 4.55
C LYS A 68 -3.45 -4.11 4.32
N LEU A 69 -2.34 -3.46 4.69
CA LEU A 69 -1.04 -4.12 4.65
C LEU A 69 -0.94 -5.15 5.77
N THR A 70 -0.33 -6.29 5.45
CA THR A 70 0.17 -7.24 6.46
C THR A 70 1.47 -6.72 7.07
N TRP A 71 2.01 -7.42 8.06
CA TRP A 71 3.34 -7.08 8.58
C TRP A 71 4.41 -7.26 7.50
N GLU A 72 4.29 -8.30 6.64
CA GLU A 72 5.20 -8.53 5.52
C GLU A 72 5.11 -7.40 4.48
N GLY A 73 3.89 -6.91 4.20
CA GLY A 73 3.68 -5.77 3.30
C GLY A 73 4.30 -4.48 3.82
N ILE A 74 4.23 -4.24 5.13
CA ILE A 74 4.89 -3.12 5.81
C ILE A 74 6.40 -3.24 5.68
N ALA A 75 6.97 -4.39 6.05
CA ALA A 75 8.41 -4.63 5.96
C ALA A 75 8.93 -4.51 4.53
N PHE A 76 8.16 -4.99 3.55
CA PHE A 76 8.46 -4.81 2.12
C PHE A 76 8.58 -3.33 1.75
N CYS A 77 7.57 -2.51 2.07
CA CYS A 77 7.58 -1.07 1.78
C CYS A 77 8.73 -0.30 2.47
N GLU A 78 9.11 -0.72 3.67
CA GLU A 78 10.23 -0.12 4.40
C GLU A 78 11.56 -0.47 3.76
N SER A 79 11.73 -1.72 3.32
CA SER A 79 12.94 -2.18 2.62
C SER A 79 13.09 -1.58 1.21
N THR A 80 12.00 -1.21 0.54
CA THR A 80 12.02 -0.70 -0.84
C THR A 80 11.92 0.82 -0.96
N SER A 81 11.85 1.56 0.14
CA SER A 81 11.68 3.03 0.14
C SER A 81 12.71 3.79 -0.71
N PHE A 82 13.88 3.21 -0.99
CA PHE A 82 14.95 3.80 -1.82
C PHE A 82 14.80 3.61 -3.34
N ALA A 83 13.79 2.90 -3.85
CA ALA A 83 13.79 2.44 -5.25
C ALA A 83 13.31 3.45 -6.32
N TYR A 84 12.67 4.57 -5.96
CA TYR A 84 12.14 5.56 -6.92
C TYR A 84 12.36 7.00 -6.41
N PRO A 85 13.42 7.70 -6.86
CA PRO A 85 13.78 9.02 -6.37
C PRO A 85 12.73 10.11 -6.67
N ASP A 86 11.88 9.92 -7.68
CA ASP A 86 10.82 10.87 -8.08
C ASP A 86 9.52 10.72 -7.26
N HIS A 87 9.43 9.71 -6.40
CA HIS A 87 8.30 9.49 -5.50
C HIS A 87 8.82 9.35 -4.06
N PRO A 88 9.24 10.47 -3.43
CA PRO A 88 9.77 10.45 -2.08
C PRO A 88 8.71 9.88 -1.14
N VAL A 89 8.99 8.68 -0.61
CA VAL A 89 8.27 8.16 0.54
C VAL A 89 8.61 9.11 1.67
N ILE A 90 7.59 9.80 2.18
CA ILE A 90 7.73 10.58 3.41
C ILE A 90 8.13 9.59 4.50
N VAL A 91 9.44 9.55 4.79
CA VAL A 91 10.00 8.87 5.95
C VAL A 91 9.30 9.51 7.15
N ARG A 92 8.71 8.67 8.02
CA ARG A 92 8.13 9.13 9.28
C ARG A 92 9.14 10.06 9.95
N GLU A 93 8.79 11.32 10.14
CA GLU A 93 9.46 12.15 11.14
C GLU A 93 9.37 11.38 12.45
N GLU A 94 10.53 10.97 12.91
CA GLU A 94 10.74 10.37 14.21
C GLU A 94 10.30 11.42 15.24
N ARG A 95 9.04 11.34 15.68
CA ARG A 95 8.52 12.11 16.81
C ARG A 95 9.38 11.73 18.00
N THR A 96 10.43 12.51 18.18
CA THR A 96 11.32 12.47 19.32
C THR A 96 10.42 12.75 20.52
N ARG A 97 10.01 11.68 21.22
CA ARG A 97 9.40 11.79 22.55
C ARG A 97 10.48 12.25 23.51
N ARG A 98 10.86 13.53 23.46
CA ARG A 98 11.48 14.21 24.60
C ARG A 98 10.38 14.47 25.61
N ARG A 99 10.07 13.44 26.41
CA ARG A 99 9.60 13.66 27.77
C ARG A 99 10.79 14.23 28.54
N LEU A 100 10.89 15.55 28.62
CA LEU A 100 11.61 16.18 29.72
C LEU A 100 10.61 16.31 30.87
N LYS A 101 10.83 15.49 31.89
CA LYS A 101 10.34 15.73 33.25
C LYS A 101 11.07 16.92 33.84
#